data_AF-A0ABD0QQJ4-F1
#
_entry.id   AF-A0ABD0QQJ4-F1
#
_cell.length_a   1.000
_cell.length_b   1.000
_cell.length_c   1.000
_cell.angle_alpha   90.00
_cell.angle_beta   90.00
_cell.angle_gamma   90.00
#
_symmetry.space_group_name_H-M   'P 1'
#
loop_
_entity.id
_entity.type
_entity.pdbx_description
1 polymer ?
#
loop_
_entity_poly.entity_id
_entity_poly.type
_entity_poly.pdbx_seq_one_letter_code
_entity_poly.pdbx_strand_id
1 'polypeptide(L)' 'PVDYESQAEYRLIVKAENEVRLKAPYEQIQSATVTVRVMNENEAPVFYKNPIKVTVAESIVPGTVLASDIAHDPDNAKL' A
#
# COMPACT_ATOMS: atom_id res chain seq x y z
N PRO A 1 -5.24 5.77 3.61
CA PRO A 1 -4.45 4.78 4.38
C PRO A 1 -3.04 4.76 3.80
N VAL A 2 -2.01 4.45 4.61
CA VAL A 2 -0.62 4.29 4.14
C VAL A 2 -0.31 2.80 4.05
N ASP A 3 0.51 2.43 3.07
CA ASP A 3 0.86 1.04 2.75
C ASP A 3 2.32 1.00 2.28
N TYR A 4 3.18 0.25 2.97
CA TYR A 4 4.63 0.29 2.74
C TYR A 4 4.99 -0.37 1.41
N GLU A 5 4.34 -1.49 1.12
CA GLU A 5 4.45 -2.34 -0.05
C GLU A 5 4.11 -1.55 -1.33
N SER A 6 3.07 -0.73 -1.27
CA SER A 6 2.71 0.20 -2.36
C SER A 6 3.62 1.41 -2.44
N GLN A 7 3.88 2.10 -1.31
CA GLN A 7 4.67 3.33 -1.29
C GLN A 7 5.39 3.58 0.06
N ALA A 8 6.68 3.32 0.08
CA ALA A 8 7.51 3.52 1.28
C ALA A 8 7.86 5.00 1.59
N GLU A 9 7.78 5.92 0.62
CA GLU A 9 8.18 7.33 0.81
C GLU A 9 7.25 8.31 0.08
N TYR A 10 6.89 9.40 0.76
CA TYR A 10 6.21 10.55 0.19
C TYR A 10 7.11 11.80 0.28
N ARG A 11 7.20 12.55 -0.82
CA ARG A 11 7.86 13.86 -0.86
C ARG A 11 6.83 14.95 -1.09
N LEU A 12 6.70 15.82 -0.11
CA LEU A 12 5.70 16.87 -0.08
C LEU A 12 6.40 18.23 -0.13
N ILE A 13 5.89 19.14 -0.96
CA ILE A 13 6.32 20.54 -0.95
C ILE A 13 5.27 21.34 -0.21
N VAL A 14 5.64 21.86 0.95
CA VAL A 14 4.77 22.68 1.80
C VAL A 14 5.07 24.15 1.50
N LYS A 15 4.03 24.93 1.22
CA LYS A 15 4.13 26.38 1.04
C LYS A 15 3.62 27.09 2.27
N ALA A 16 4.33 28.12 2.70
CA ALA A 16 3.92 29.04 3.75
C ALA A 16 3.64 30.40 3.12
N GLU A 17 2.42 30.88 3.35
CA GLU A 17 1.91 32.16 2.85
C GLU A 17 1.36 32.95 4.04
N ASN A 18 1.52 34.27 4.00
CA ASN A 18 0.93 35.15 5.00
C ASN A 18 -0.58 35.25 4.76
N GLU A 19 -1.38 35.24 5.84
CA GLU A 19 -2.84 35.41 5.75
C GLU A 19 -3.21 36.74 5.09
N VAL A 20 -2.45 37.79 5.38
CA VAL A 20 -2.55 39.08 4.69
C VAL A 20 -1.52 39.12 3.57
N ARG A 21 -1.98 39.42 2.35
CA ARG A 21 -1.09 39.63 1.19
C ARG A 21 -0.17 40.81 1.46
N LEU A 22 1.12 40.52 1.56
CA LEU A 22 2.15 41.53 1.67
C LEU A 22 2.41 42.14 0.28
N LYS A 23 2.62 43.46 0.25
CA LYS A 23 3.01 44.16 -0.98
C LYS A 23 4.52 44.05 -1.20
N ALA A 24 4.95 44.13 -2.45
CA ALA A 24 6.36 44.22 -2.80
C ALA A 24 7.07 45.31 -1.95
N PRO A 25 8.28 45.03 -1.41
CA PRO A 25 9.15 43.87 -1.68
C PRO A 25 8.96 42.66 -0.74
N TYR A 26 7.97 42.66 0.15
CA TYR A 26 7.79 41.64 1.19
C TYR A 26 6.88 40.47 0.76
N GLU A 27 6.47 40.43 -0.50
CA GLU A 27 5.71 39.32 -1.09
C GLU A 27 6.63 38.09 -1.22
N GLN A 28 6.77 37.32 -0.15
CA GLN A 28 7.62 36.14 -0.12
C GLN A 28 6.79 34.91 0.25
N ILE A 29 6.65 34.00 -0.72
CA ILE A 29 6.12 32.65 -0.49
C ILE A 29 7.32 31.77 -0.14
N GLN A 30 7.31 31.20 1.07
CA GLN A 30 8.36 30.26 1.50
C GLN A 30 7.90 28.85 1.19
N SER A 31 8.82 27.96 0.78
CA SER A 31 8.49 26.56 0.59
C SER A 31 9.55 25.64 1.20
N ALA A 32 9.12 24.51 1.73
CA ALA A 32 9.97 23.49 2.32
C ALA A 32 9.60 22.11 1.77
N THR A 33 10.60 21.25 1.61
CA THR A 33 10.36 19.84 1.24
C THR A 33 10.30 18.99 2.50
N VAL A 34 9.21 18.26 2.68
CA VAL A 34 9.00 17.30 3.76
C VAL A 34 9.04 15.89 3.18
N THR A 35 9.86 15.03 3.78
CA THR A 35 9.94 13.61 3.42
C THR A 35 9.28 12.79 4.50
N VAL A 36 8.26 12.03 4.14
CA VAL A 36 7.54 11.11 5.04
C VAL A 36 7.89 9.69 4.65
N ARG A 37 8.33 8.90 5.63
CA ARG A 37 8.63 7.48 5.46
C ARG A 37 7.52 6.65 6.08
N VAL A 38 6.99 5.71 5.32
CA VAL A 38 6.09 4.68 5.85
C VAL A 38 6.93 3.63 6.55
N MET A 39 6.54 3.25 7.75
CA MET A 39 7.20 2.17 8.47
C MET A 39 6.65 0.84 7.98
N ASN A 40 7.54 -0.11 7.72
CA ASN A 40 7.12 -1.46 7.35
C ASN A 40 6.63 -2.21 8.59
N GLU A 41 5.49 -2.89 8.48
CA GLU A 41 4.88 -3.73 9.50
C GLU A 41 4.54 -5.07 8.85
N ASN A 42 4.83 -6.18 9.53
CA ASN A 42 4.63 -7.50 8.95
C ASN A 42 3.14 -7.79 8.71
N GLU A 43 2.79 -8.03 7.46
CA GLU A 43 1.44 -8.36 7.00
C GLU A 43 1.22 -9.88 7.00
N ALA A 44 -0.04 -10.31 6.88
CA ALA A 44 -0.36 -11.73 6.81
C ALA A 44 -0.31 -12.20 5.35
N PRO A 45 0.16 -13.44 5.07
CA PRO A 45 0.13 -13.98 3.73
C PRO A 45 -1.30 -14.14 3.22
N VAL A 46 -1.50 -13.89 1.94
CA VAL A 46 -2.81 -13.91 1.27
C VAL A 46 -2.82 -14.89 0.09
N PHE A 47 -3.92 -15.62 -0.06
CA PHE A 47 -4.12 -16.49 -1.22
C PHE A 47 -4.36 -15.68 -2.50
N TYR A 48 -3.87 -16.17 -3.65
CA TYR A 48 -4.17 -15.54 -4.94
C TYR A 48 -5.66 -15.56 -5.28
N LYS A 49 -6.38 -16.59 -4.85
CA LYS A 49 -7.85 -16.65 -4.95
C LYS A 49 -8.46 -16.60 -3.56
N ASN A 50 -9.23 -15.55 -3.29
CA ASN A 50 -10.02 -15.44 -2.08
C ASN A 50 -11.42 -14.88 -2.40
N PRO A 51 -12.51 -15.63 -2.21
CA PRO A 51 -12.57 -17.01 -1.70
C PRO A 51 -12.22 -18.06 -2.76
N ILE A 52 -11.64 -19.18 -2.33
CA ILE A 52 -11.46 -20.37 -3.18
C ILE A 52 -12.83 -21.03 -3.36
N LYS A 53 -13.39 -20.96 -4.57
CA LYS A 53 -14.65 -21.62 -4.93
C LYS A 53 -14.37 -22.89 -5.71
N VAL A 54 -14.95 -24.00 -5.28
CA VAL A 54 -14.84 -25.30 -5.95
C VAL A 54 -16.23 -25.85 -6.23
N THR A 55 -16.48 -26.29 -7.46
CA THR A 55 -17.70 -27.00 -7.85
C THR A 55 -17.30 -28.40 -8.29
N VAL A 56 -17.83 -29.42 -7.62
CA VAL A 56 -17.54 -30.84 -7.90
C VAL A 56 -18.83 -31.66 -7.97
N ALA A 57 -18.79 -32.77 -8.69
CA ALA A 57 -19.89 -33.73 -8.72
C ALA A 57 -19.99 -34.49 -7.39
N GLU A 58 -21.21 -34.85 -6.99
CA GLU A 58 -21.46 -35.60 -5.75
C GLU A 58 -20.84 -37.01 -5.75
N SER A 59 -20.62 -37.58 -6.94
CA SER A 59 -20.05 -38.92 -7.14
C SER A 59 -18.52 -38.96 -7.15
N ILE A 60 -17.85 -37.94 -6.62
CA ILE A 60 -16.38 -37.86 -6.60
C ILE A 60 -15.75 -38.88 -5.64
N VAL A 61 -14.61 -39.44 -6.05
CA VAL A 61 -13.91 -40.48 -5.29
C VAL A 61 -13.18 -39.88 -4.08
N PRO A 62 -13.20 -40.54 -2.90
CA PRO A 62 -12.43 -40.11 -1.73
C PRO A 62 -10.95 -39.95 -2.02
N GLY A 63 -10.35 -38.87 -1.51
CA GLY A 63 -8.94 -38.54 -1.72
C GLY A 63 -8.66 -37.68 -2.97
N THR A 64 -9.68 -37.32 -3.76
CA THR A 64 -9.51 -36.38 -4.88
C THR A 64 -9.16 -34.98 -4.38
N VAL A 65 -8.06 -34.41 -4.89
CA VAL A 65 -7.67 -33.03 -4.57
C VAL A 65 -8.63 -32.06 -5.25
N LEU A 66 -9.27 -31.20 -4.45
CA LEU A 66 -10.33 -30.30 -4.92
C LEU A 66 -9.81 -28.91 -5.34
N ALA A 67 -8.76 -28.44 -4.67
CA ALA A 67 -8.07 -27.21 -5.00
C ALA A 67 -6.62 -27.29 -4.51
N SER A 68 -5.71 -26.73 -5.30
CA SER A 68 -4.35 -26.41 -4.90
C SER A 68 -4.15 -24.93 -5.18
N ASP A 69 -3.76 -24.17 -4.17
CA ASP A 69 -3.50 -22.74 -4.31
C ASP A 69 -2.21 -22.38 -3.54
N ILE A 70 -1.67 -21.20 -3.86
CA ILE A 70 -0.45 -20.68 -3.27
C ILE A 70 -0.82 -19.38 -2.55
N ALA A 71 -0.34 -19.23 -1.32
CA ALA A 71 -0.37 -17.95 -0.62
C ALA A 71 0.90 -17.17 -0.93
N HIS A 72 0.78 -15.86 -1.08
CA HIS A 72 1.92 -14.95 -1.20
C HIS A 72 1.93 -13.99 -0.03
N ASP A 73 3.12 -13.70 0.43
CA ASP A 73 3.37 -12.73 1.49
C ASP A 73 3.83 -11.42 0.83
N PRO A 74 3.11 -10.30 1.07
CA PRO A 74 3.41 -9.03 0.41
C PRO A 74 4.68 -8.37 0.96
N ASP A 75 5.11 -8.68 2.19
CA ASP A 75 6.34 -8.14 2.81
C ASP A 75 7.61 -8.55 2.03
N ASN A 76 7.52 -9.63 1.26
CA ASN A 76 8.67 -10.28 0.64
C ASN A 76 9.14 -9.62 -0.67
N ALA A 77 8.64 -8.41 -0.99
CA ALA A 77 8.85 -7.71 -2.25
C ALA A 77 10.18 -6.94 -2.38
N LYS A 78 11.01 -6.84 -1.33
CA LYS A 78 12.32 -6.17 -1.38
C LYS A 78 13.42 -6.92 -0.64
N LEU A 79 14.18 -7.71 -1.38
CA LEU A 79 15.60 -7.93 -1.11
C LEU A 79 16.42 -6.87 -1.85
#